data_AF-A0A4S4M4V8-F1
#
_entry.id   AF-A0A4S4M4V8-F1
#
_cell.length_a   1.000
_cell.length_b   1.000
_cell.length_c   1.000
_cell.angle_alpha   90.00
_cell.angle_beta   90.00
_cell.angle_gamma   90.00
#
_symmetry.space_group_name_H-M   'P 1'
#
loop_
_entity.id
_entity.type
_entity.pdbx_description
1 polymer ?
#
loop_
_entity_poly.entity_id
_entity_poly.type
_entity_poly.pdbx_seq_one_letter_code
_entity_poly.pdbx_strand_id
1 'polypeptide(L)'
;MMDFTIGTMADLVGFDGLNTSIPFDLNEHNAVWKDPTYFPWGFQEYKHFDIDNTYNNSCVMPTLWQDDGTVVDIGKSSGCMQSDFDQYGDMEAFGVHPDWQRQLAKFASVQDCLREWKPEVMTKLQNFACMTTTALDIDTIRIDKATQVTVDCPILLGLECQSLRRGLGQGQLLHHGRGYRW
;
A
#
# COMPACT_ATOMS: atom_id res chain seq x y z
N MET A 1 3.82 4.48 -21.26
CA MET A 1 3.50 4.79 -19.86
C MET A 1 2.52 3.75 -19.35
N MET A 2 2.78 3.16 -18.19
CA MET A 2 1.89 2.19 -17.53
C MET A 2 1.45 2.70 -16.17
N ASP A 3 0.24 2.31 -15.76
CA ASP A 3 -0.43 2.80 -14.57
C ASP A 3 -0.44 1.73 -13.48
N PHE A 4 0.19 2.01 -12.34
CA PHE A 4 0.35 1.07 -11.23
C PHE A 4 -0.42 1.55 -10.01
N THR A 5 -1.36 0.73 -9.56
CA THR A 5 -1.95 0.83 -8.23
C THR A 5 -1.13 -0.06 -7.28
N ILE A 6 -0.30 0.55 -6.43
CA ILE A 6 0.68 -0.18 -5.59
C ILE A 6 0.31 -0.24 -4.10
N GLY A 7 -0.49 0.71 -3.61
CA GLY A 7 -0.90 0.79 -2.19
C GLY A 7 -2.31 0.29 -1.89
N THR A 8 -3.14 0.05 -2.93
CA THR A 8 -4.51 -0.46 -2.75
C THR A 8 -4.73 -1.67 -3.64
N MET A 9 -5.33 -2.71 -3.07
CA MET A 9 -5.67 -3.96 -3.76
C MET A 9 -7.19 -4.11 -3.88
N ALA A 10 -7.64 -5.29 -4.31
CA ALA A 10 -9.05 -5.66 -4.36
C ALA A 10 -9.68 -5.68 -2.95
N ASP A 11 -10.95 -6.10 -2.86
CA ASP A 11 -11.67 -6.19 -1.58
C ASP A 11 -11.75 -7.65 -1.09
N LEU A 12 -10.62 -8.22 -0.68
CA LEU A 12 -10.53 -9.60 -0.18
C LEU A 12 -10.31 -9.67 1.33
N VAL A 13 -9.83 -8.59 1.94
CA VAL A 13 -9.55 -8.51 3.38
C VAL A 13 -10.67 -7.75 4.09
N GLY A 14 -11.15 -8.27 5.21
CA GLY A 14 -12.08 -7.59 6.10
C GLY A 14 -11.51 -7.52 7.51
N PHE A 15 -12.14 -6.73 8.37
CA PHE A 15 -11.86 -6.77 9.79
C PHE A 15 -12.71 -7.81 10.50
N ASP A 16 -12.28 -8.26 11.67
CA ASP A 16 -13.08 -9.14 12.53
C ASP A 16 -14.44 -8.49 12.83
N GLY A 17 -15.52 -9.20 12.48
CA GLY A 17 -16.85 -8.59 12.35
C GLY A 17 -17.15 -7.98 10.97
N LEU A 18 -16.95 -8.77 9.90
CA LEU A 18 -17.11 -8.48 8.46
C LEU A 18 -18.29 -7.58 8.01
N ASN A 19 -19.31 -7.38 8.84
CA ASN A 19 -20.53 -6.64 8.53
C ASN A 19 -20.54 -5.19 9.04
N THR A 20 -19.49 -4.74 9.73
CA THR A 20 -19.41 -3.40 10.32
C THR A 20 -18.13 -2.69 9.92
N SER A 21 -18.24 -1.42 9.55
CA SER A 21 -17.07 -0.54 9.42
C SER A 21 -16.44 -0.35 10.79
N ILE A 22 -15.11 -0.35 10.84
CA ILE A 22 -14.34 -0.23 12.08
C ILE A 22 -13.61 1.11 12.06
N PRO A 23 -13.69 1.92 13.14
CA PRO A 23 -13.01 3.20 13.18
C PRO A 23 -11.50 3.06 13.09
N PHE A 24 -10.86 4.12 12.61
CA PHE A 24 -9.41 4.20 12.59
C PHE A 24 -8.80 4.09 14.00
N ASP A 25 -7.88 3.15 14.20
CA ASP A 25 -7.11 2.97 15.42
C ASP A 25 -5.65 2.64 15.08
N LEU A 26 -4.73 3.38 15.68
CA LEU A 26 -3.29 3.14 15.55
C LEU A 26 -2.86 1.78 16.10
N ASN A 27 -3.65 1.13 16.95
CA ASN A 27 -3.37 -0.20 17.50
C ASN A 27 -3.73 -1.34 16.56
N GLU A 28 -4.33 -1.03 15.41
CA GLU A 28 -4.79 -2.00 14.42
C GLU A 28 -5.90 -2.92 14.95
N HIS A 29 -6.63 -3.51 14.01
CA HIS A 29 -7.72 -4.45 14.26
C HIS A 29 -7.39 -5.76 13.60
N ASN A 30 -7.83 -6.88 14.17
CA ASN A 30 -7.62 -8.18 13.53
C ASN A 30 -8.29 -8.20 12.16
N ALA A 31 -7.57 -8.65 11.13
CA ALA A 31 -8.12 -8.88 9.81
C ALA A 31 -8.40 -10.37 9.56
N VAL A 32 -9.33 -10.60 8.65
CA VAL A 32 -9.78 -11.92 8.18
C VAL A 32 -10.01 -11.87 6.67
N TRP A 33 -9.88 -13.02 6.01
CA TRP A 33 -10.28 -13.14 4.61
C TRP A 33 -11.81 -13.09 4.49
N LYS A 34 -12.29 -12.37 3.47
CA LYS A 34 -13.73 -12.26 3.17
C LYS A 34 -14.30 -13.50 2.47
N ASP A 35 -13.44 -14.31 1.86
CA ASP A 35 -13.77 -15.50 1.05
C ASP A 35 -14.99 -15.32 0.12
N PRO A 36 -14.96 -14.32 -0.78
CA PRO A 36 -16.09 -14.05 -1.66
C PRO A 36 -16.43 -15.26 -2.54
N THR A 37 -17.71 -15.64 -2.57
CA THR A 37 -18.21 -16.77 -3.37
C THR A 37 -18.03 -16.57 -4.88
N TYR A 38 -18.04 -15.31 -5.34
CA TYR A 38 -18.05 -14.94 -6.77
C TYR A 38 -16.86 -14.08 -7.18
N PHE A 39 -15.65 -14.49 -6.82
CA PHE A 39 -14.46 -13.83 -7.34
C PHE A 39 -14.00 -14.47 -8.67
N PRO A 40 -13.58 -13.67 -9.66
CA PRO A 40 -13.05 -14.19 -10.92
C PRO A 40 -11.93 -15.21 -10.71
N TRP A 41 -11.94 -16.27 -11.53
CA TRP A 41 -10.92 -17.32 -11.54
C TRP A 41 -10.78 -18.14 -10.25
N GLY A 42 -11.74 -18.04 -9.32
CA GLY A 42 -11.77 -18.86 -8.10
C GLY A 42 -10.73 -18.46 -7.04
N PHE A 43 -10.18 -17.24 -7.12
CA PHE A 43 -9.28 -16.71 -6.10
C PHE A 43 -10.08 -16.09 -4.95
N GLN A 44 -9.93 -16.64 -3.75
CA GLN A 44 -10.58 -16.09 -2.55
C GLN A 44 -9.62 -15.24 -1.70
N GLU A 45 -8.32 -15.48 -1.88
CA GLU A 45 -7.24 -14.85 -1.12
C GLU A 45 -6.10 -14.45 -2.10
N TYR A 46 -5.26 -13.52 -1.67
CA TYR A 46 -4.05 -13.18 -2.42
C TYR A 46 -3.01 -14.30 -2.33
N LYS A 47 -2.28 -14.56 -3.42
CA LYS A 47 -1.27 -15.63 -3.45
C LYS A 47 0.09 -15.25 -2.89
N HIS A 48 0.41 -13.96 -2.88
CA HIS A 48 1.73 -13.45 -2.50
C HIS A 48 1.67 -12.55 -1.26
N PHE A 49 0.49 -12.36 -0.66
CA PHE A 49 0.29 -11.48 0.48
C PHE A 49 -0.57 -12.20 1.50
N ASP A 50 -0.16 -12.11 2.76
CA ASP A 50 -0.78 -12.87 3.85
C ASP A 50 -1.25 -11.93 4.97
N ILE A 51 -2.34 -12.34 5.62
CA ILE A 51 -2.83 -11.71 6.84
C ILE A 51 -2.13 -12.38 8.03
N ASP A 52 -1.49 -11.58 8.88
CA ASP A 52 -0.93 -12.02 10.16
C ASP A 52 -1.28 -11.02 11.26
N ASN A 53 -2.17 -11.45 12.16
CA ASN A 53 -2.66 -10.64 13.28
C ASN A 53 -1.70 -10.66 14.49
N THR A 54 -0.51 -11.26 14.37
CA THR A 54 0.50 -11.25 15.42
C THR A 54 1.07 -9.86 15.58
N TYR A 55 0.94 -9.29 16.78
CA TYR A 55 1.46 -7.97 17.09
C TYR A 55 2.97 -7.99 17.34
N ASN A 56 3.71 -7.16 16.61
CA ASN A 56 5.15 -7.00 16.71
C ASN A 56 5.51 -5.62 17.26
N ASN A 57 5.97 -5.60 18.52
CA ASN A 57 6.42 -4.38 19.20
C ASN A 57 7.70 -3.76 18.59
N SER A 58 8.51 -4.53 17.87
CA SER A 58 9.76 -4.05 17.26
C SER A 58 9.56 -3.44 15.88
N CYS A 59 8.35 -3.48 15.34
CA CYS A 59 8.01 -2.83 14.10
C CYS A 59 8.13 -1.30 14.22
N VAL A 60 8.74 -0.67 13.21
CA VAL A 60 8.93 0.78 13.17
C VAL A 60 7.97 1.37 12.15
N MET A 61 7.20 2.37 12.56
CA MET A 61 6.29 3.10 11.67
C MET A 61 7.05 3.87 10.57
N PRO A 62 6.46 4.05 9.38
CA PRO A 62 7.05 4.88 8.34
C PRO A 62 7.09 6.35 8.76
N THR A 63 7.95 7.13 8.10
CA THR A 63 7.90 8.59 8.25
C THR A 63 6.69 9.13 7.52
N LEU A 64 5.79 9.77 8.26
CA LEU A 64 4.55 10.33 7.73
C LEU A 64 4.69 11.84 7.55
N TRP A 65 4.01 12.36 6.53
CA TRP A 65 4.13 13.75 6.10
C TRP A 65 2.74 14.40 6.00
N GLN A 66 2.69 15.69 6.34
CA GLN A 66 1.54 16.55 6.07
C GLN A 66 1.61 17.13 4.65
N ASP A 67 0.53 17.79 4.24
CA ASP A 67 0.41 18.43 2.94
C ASP A 67 1.39 19.60 2.74
N ASP A 68 1.83 20.24 3.83
CA ASP A 68 2.83 21.30 3.85
C ASP A 68 4.28 20.78 3.81
N GLY A 69 4.48 19.45 3.78
CA GLY A 69 5.79 18.81 3.77
C GLY A 69 6.48 18.77 5.14
N THR A 70 5.75 18.99 6.24
CA THR A 70 6.26 18.74 7.59
C THR A 70 6.08 17.27 7.99
N VAL A 71 7.05 16.75 8.76
CA VAL A 71 6.94 15.42 9.35
C VAL A 71 5.94 15.47 10.50
N VAL A 72 4.99 14.53 10.53
CA VAL A 72 3.99 14.42 11.61
C VAL A 72 4.41 13.36 12.62
N ASP A 73 4.35 13.73 13.90
CA ASP A 73 4.41 12.77 15.00
C ASP A 73 2.98 12.34 15.35
N ILE A 74 2.65 11.08 15.02
CA ILE A 74 1.33 10.49 15.28
C ILE A 74 1.22 9.90 16.69
N GLY A 75 2.22 10.09 17.56
CA GLY A 75 2.25 9.55 18.92
C GLY A 75 2.48 8.04 18.98
N LYS A 76 2.80 7.40 17.85
CA LYS A 76 3.14 5.99 17.73
C LYS A 76 4.34 5.80 16.82
N SER A 77 5.49 5.49 17.43
CA SER A 77 6.75 5.26 16.73
C SER A 77 7.04 3.77 16.48
N SER A 78 6.37 2.88 17.22
CA SER A 78 6.61 1.44 17.12
C SER A 78 5.37 0.61 17.44
N GLY A 79 5.40 -0.63 16.98
CA GLY A 79 4.35 -1.62 17.22
C GLY A 79 3.33 -1.69 16.09
N CYS A 80 3.28 -2.81 15.38
CA CYS A 80 2.34 -3.06 14.30
C CYS A 80 2.06 -4.56 14.17
N MET A 81 0.97 -4.96 13.53
CA MET A 81 0.70 -6.35 13.14
C MET A 81 1.71 -6.84 12.11
N GLN A 82 1.97 -8.13 12.02
CA GLN A 82 2.94 -8.70 11.07
C GLN A 82 2.40 -8.83 9.63
N SER A 83 1.10 -8.62 9.46
CA SER A 83 0.37 -8.62 8.20
C SER A 83 1.06 -7.81 7.08
N ASP A 84 0.87 -8.29 5.84
CA ASP A 84 1.25 -7.55 4.64
C ASP A 84 0.25 -6.42 4.31
N PHE A 85 -0.88 -6.38 5.01
CA PHE A 85 -1.90 -5.33 4.92
C PHE A 85 -1.87 -4.43 6.15
N ASP A 86 -2.15 -3.16 5.93
CA ASP A 86 -2.39 -2.17 6.97
C ASP A 86 -3.81 -2.35 7.54
N GLN A 87 -3.89 -2.62 8.84
CA GLN A 87 -5.14 -3.00 9.52
C GLN A 87 -5.61 -1.90 10.49
N TYR A 88 -5.30 -0.64 10.18
CA TYR A 88 -5.61 0.51 11.05
C TYR A 88 -7.09 0.91 11.08
N GLY A 89 -7.97 0.20 10.36
CA GLY A 89 -9.40 0.50 10.30
C GLY A 89 -9.81 1.12 8.98
N ASP A 90 -11.07 1.54 8.92
CA ASP A 90 -11.73 2.05 7.74
C ASP A 90 -11.89 3.57 7.79
N MET A 91 -11.97 4.17 6.61
CA MET A 91 -12.11 5.60 6.45
C MET A 91 -13.03 5.90 5.27
N GLU A 92 -13.86 6.92 5.45
CA GLU A 92 -14.84 7.33 4.45
C GLU A 92 -14.16 7.81 3.15
N ALA A 93 -14.81 7.55 2.02
CA ALA A 93 -14.33 8.03 0.72
C ALA A 93 -14.37 9.56 0.60
N PHE A 94 -15.30 10.20 1.32
CA PHE A 94 -15.54 11.64 1.31
C PHE A 94 -15.31 12.18 2.71
N GLY A 95 -14.48 13.21 2.84
CA GLY A 95 -14.17 13.78 4.14
C GLY A 95 -12.78 14.40 4.18
N VAL A 96 -12.58 15.34 5.09
CA VAL A 96 -11.27 15.96 5.34
C VAL A 96 -10.57 15.15 6.43
N HIS A 97 -9.77 14.18 6.00
CA HIS A 97 -8.88 13.41 6.86
C HIS A 97 -7.43 13.88 6.67
N PRO A 98 -6.61 13.91 7.73
CA PRO A 98 -5.18 14.15 7.62
C PRO A 98 -4.52 13.22 6.60
N ASP A 99 -3.57 13.74 5.82
CA ASP A 99 -2.95 12.97 4.72
C ASP A 99 -2.23 11.71 5.21
N TRP A 100 -1.61 11.76 6.40
CA TRP A 100 -0.98 10.58 6.99
C TRP A 100 -1.97 9.47 7.33
N GLN A 101 -3.21 9.82 7.73
CA GLN A 101 -4.24 8.85 8.05
C GLN A 101 -4.70 8.12 6.79
N ARG A 102 -4.68 8.82 5.64
CA ARG A 102 -4.97 8.25 4.32
C ARG A 102 -3.93 7.26 3.82
N GLN A 103 -2.72 7.29 4.33
CA GLN A 103 -1.67 6.34 3.95
C GLN A 103 -1.80 5.01 4.70
N LEU A 104 -2.55 4.98 5.81
CA LEU A 104 -2.66 3.80 6.68
C LEU A 104 -4.05 3.16 6.67
N ALA A 105 -5.09 3.92 6.32
CA ALA A 105 -6.47 3.45 6.42
C ALA A 105 -6.95 2.72 5.16
N LYS A 106 -7.82 1.73 5.36
CA LYS A 106 -8.63 1.14 4.30
C LYS A 106 -9.70 2.16 3.87
N PHE A 107 -9.89 2.34 2.56
CA PHE A 107 -10.85 3.30 2.03
C PHE A 107 -12.20 2.66 1.71
N ALA A 108 -13.26 3.25 2.26
CA ALA A 108 -14.66 2.92 2.04
C ALA A 108 -14.96 1.43 2.15
N SER A 109 -14.21 0.70 2.98
CA SER A 109 -14.29 -0.75 3.15
C SER A 109 -14.07 -1.58 1.87
N VAL A 110 -13.57 -0.99 0.77
CA VAL A 110 -13.51 -1.62 -0.56
C VAL A 110 -12.11 -1.79 -1.14
N GLN A 111 -11.09 -1.24 -0.50
CA GLN A 111 -9.71 -1.27 -1.02
C GLN A 111 -8.75 -1.73 0.07
N ASP A 112 -8.25 -2.95 -0.05
CA ASP A 112 -7.27 -3.48 0.90
C ASP A 112 -6.00 -2.63 0.84
N CYS A 113 -5.62 -2.03 1.97
CA CYS A 113 -4.44 -1.18 2.07
C CYS A 113 -3.20 -2.06 2.27
N LEU A 114 -2.31 -2.06 1.27
CA LEU A 114 -1.05 -2.80 1.33
C LEU A 114 -0.10 -2.06 2.25
N ARG A 115 0.64 -2.80 3.08
CA ARG A 115 1.69 -2.23 3.91
C ARG A 115 2.97 -2.06 3.12
N GLU A 116 3.00 -1.12 2.18
CA GLU A 116 4.13 -0.98 1.27
C GLU A 116 5.42 -0.54 1.98
N TRP A 117 5.32 0.10 3.15
CA TRP A 117 6.47 0.49 3.94
C TRP A 117 7.16 -0.69 4.68
N LYS A 118 6.52 -1.88 4.73
CA LYS A 118 7.18 -3.10 5.21
C LYS A 118 8.18 -3.59 4.15
N PRO A 119 9.47 -3.81 4.49
CA PRO A 119 10.50 -4.16 3.50
C PRO A 119 10.17 -5.39 2.65
N GLU A 120 9.54 -6.40 3.25
CA GLU A 120 9.14 -7.63 2.56
C GLU A 120 8.07 -7.37 1.48
N VAL A 121 7.13 -6.48 1.79
CA VAL A 121 6.07 -6.06 0.86
C VAL A 121 6.66 -5.18 -0.26
N MET A 122 7.50 -4.21 0.09
CA MET A 122 8.22 -3.37 -0.88
C MET A 122 9.01 -4.23 -1.88
N THR A 123 9.69 -5.27 -1.40
CA THR A 123 10.45 -6.20 -2.26
C THR A 123 9.53 -6.89 -3.28
N LYS A 124 8.34 -7.33 -2.86
CA LYS A 124 7.35 -7.94 -3.77
C LYS A 124 6.88 -6.93 -4.84
N LEU A 125 6.62 -5.68 -4.45
CA LEU A 125 6.20 -4.60 -5.36
C LEU A 125 7.31 -4.23 -6.35
N GLN A 126 8.55 -4.12 -5.88
CA GLN A 126 9.73 -3.86 -6.72
C GLN A 126 9.93 -4.97 -7.75
N ASN A 127 9.83 -6.23 -7.34
CA ASN A 127 9.94 -7.38 -8.25
C ASN A 127 8.85 -7.34 -9.32
N PHE A 128 7.60 -7.05 -8.94
CA PHE A 128 6.50 -6.89 -9.89
C PHE A 128 6.76 -5.76 -10.90
N ALA A 129 7.19 -4.59 -10.41
CA ALA A 129 7.52 -3.45 -11.26
C ALA A 129 8.66 -3.78 -12.24
N CYS A 130 9.72 -4.44 -11.75
CA CYS A 130 10.86 -4.87 -12.55
C CYS A 130 10.47 -5.88 -13.63
N MET A 131 9.68 -6.90 -13.29
CA MET A 131 9.17 -7.88 -14.25
C MET A 131 8.34 -7.20 -15.34
N THR A 132 7.48 -6.27 -14.95
CA THR A 132 6.62 -5.55 -15.89
C THR A 132 7.44 -4.64 -16.80
N THR A 133 8.40 -3.89 -16.25
CA THR A 133 9.28 -3.03 -17.03
C THR A 133 10.16 -3.81 -18.00
N THR A 134 10.71 -4.96 -17.58
CA THR A 134 11.54 -5.78 -18.47
C THR A 134 10.75 -6.52 -19.54
N ALA A 135 9.55 -7.00 -19.22
CA ALA A 135 8.71 -7.72 -20.17
C ALA A 135 8.07 -6.80 -21.21
N LEU A 136 7.69 -5.57 -20.82
CA LEU A 136 6.94 -4.64 -21.68
C LEU A 136 7.77 -3.46 -22.19
N ASP A 137 9.02 -3.32 -21.73
CA ASP A 137 9.94 -2.21 -22.06
C ASP A 137 9.30 -0.82 -21.89
N ILE A 138 8.66 -0.59 -20.74
CA ILE A 138 7.99 0.69 -20.47
C ILE A 138 9.00 1.76 -20.04
N ASP A 139 8.79 2.98 -20.54
CA ASP A 139 9.61 4.14 -20.17
C ASP A 139 9.08 4.99 -19.03
N THR A 140 7.85 4.74 -18.60
CA THR A 140 7.20 5.57 -17.59
C THR A 140 6.23 4.77 -16.75
N ILE A 141 6.33 4.91 -15.44
CA ILE A 141 5.36 4.42 -14.47
C ILE A 141 4.57 5.61 -13.93
N ARG A 142 3.25 5.57 -14.09
CA ARG A 142 2.30 6.43 -13.39
C ARG A 142 1.82 5.70 -12.15
N ILE A 143 1.91 6.32 -10.98
CA ILE A 143 1.44 5.74 -9.72
C ILE A 143 0.03 6.25 -9.46
N ASP A 144 -0.92 5.32 -9.41
CA ASP A 144 -2.30 5.57 -9.04
C ASP A 144 -2.42 5.80 -7.54
N LYS A 145 -3.30 6.73 -7.15
CA LYS A 145 -3.55 7.12 -5.75
C LYS A 145 -2.27 7.37 -4.95
N ALA A 146 -1.35 8.16 -5.51
CA ALA A 146 -0.06 8.45 -4.89
C ALA A 146 -0.15 9.12 -3.50
N THR A 147 -1.31 9.65 -3.12
CA THR A 147 -1.58 10.23 -1.79
C THR A 147 -1.95 9.19 -0.72
N GLN A 148 -2.18 7.94 -1.11
CA GLN A 148 -2.51 6.82 -0.22
C GLN A 148 -1.31 5.87 0.00
N VAL A 149 -0.11 6.30 -0.38
CA VAL A 149 1.14 5.57 -0.12
C VAL A 149 2.11 6.49 0.60
N THR A 150 3.00 5.90 1.37
CA THR A 150 4.12 6.60 2.00
C THR A 150 5.04 7.21 0.94
N VAL A 151 5.67 8.33 1.28
CA VAL A 151 6.55 9.07 0.36
C VAL A 151 7.76 8.24 -0.10
N ASP A 152 8.23 7.31 0.74
CA ASP A 152 9.36 6.45 0.43
C ASP A 152 9.03 5.42 -0.65
N CYS A 153 7.77 4.99 -0.75
CA CYS A 153 7.33 3.97 -1.71
C CYS A 153 7.66 4.31 -3.18
N PRO A 154 7.21 5.45 -3.75
CA PRO A 154 7.53 5.80 -5.13
C PRO A 154 9.04 5.98 -5.38
N ILE A 155 9.80 6.40 -4.37
CA ILE A 155 11.25 6.58 -4.45
C ILE A 155 11.95 5.21 -4.56
N LEU A 156 11.62 4.29 -3.65
CA LEU A 156 12.22 2.95 -3.61
C LEU A 156 11.86 2.12 -4.85
N LEU A 157 10.63 2.24 -5.35
CA LEU A 157 10.21 1.57 -6.59
C LEU A 157 11.01 2.08 -7.80
N GLY A 158 11.24 3.40 -7.87
CA GLY A 158 11.97 4.01 -8.97
C GLY A 158 13.46 3.74 -8.98
N LEU A 159 14.11 3.75 -7.81
CA LEU A 159 15.53 3.43 -7.70
C LEU A 159 15.84 2.01 -8.18
N GLU A 160 15.03 1.04 -7.78
CA GLU A 160 15.24 -0.36 -8.14
C GLU A 160 15.06 -0.58 -9.64
N CYS A 161 13.95 -0.12 -10.22
CA CYS A 161 13.69 -0.27 -11.66
C CYS A 161 14.73 0.47 -12.50
N GLN A 162 15.20 1.64 -12.04
CA GLN A 162 16.24 2.41 -12.72
C GLN A 162 17.59 1.68 -12.73
N SER A 163 17.94 1.00 -11.63
CA SER A 163 19.16 0.20 -11.54
C SER A 163 19.15 -0.95 -12.54
N LEU A 164 18.00 -1.63 -12.67
CA LEU A 164 17.79 -2.73 -13.60
C LEU A 164 17.92 -2.27 -15.06
N ARG A 165 17.27 -1.16 -15.44
CA ARG A 165 17.37 -0.61 -16.81
C ARG A 165 18.80 -0.23 -17.17
N ARG A 166 19.57 0.34 -16.23
CA ARG A 166 21.00 0.60 -16.45
C ARG A 166 21.79 -0.68 -16.70
N GLY A 167 21.49 -1.76 -15.97
CA GLY A 167 22.09 -3.07 -16.20
C GLY A 167 21.78 -3.66 -17.59
N LEU A 168 20.62 -3.32 -18.15
CA LEU A 168 20.18 -3.72 -19.50
C LEU A 168 20.66 -2.77 -20.61
N GLY A 169 21.40 -1.70 -20.29
CA GLY A 169 21.82 -0.69 -21.25
C GLY A 169 20.69 0.23 -21.74
N GLN A 170 19.57 0.28 -21.02
CA GLN A 170 18.40 1.09 -21.35
C GLN A 170 18.46 2.49 -20.71
N GLY A 171 17.61 3.39 -21.22
CA GLY A 171 17.53 4.79 -20.78
C GLY A 171 16.90 5.00 -19.40
N GLN A 172 16.64 6.27 -19.06
CA GLN A 172 16.05 6.66 -17.79
C GLN A 172 14.56 6.25 -17.71
N LEU A 173 14.13 5.76 -16.54
CA LEU A 173 12.72 5.50 -16.23
C LEU A 173 12.10 6.75 -15.61
N LEU A 174 10.97 7.21 -16.16
CA LEU A 174 10.24 8.36 -15.64
C LEU A 174 9.13 7.92 -14.68
N HIS A 175 8.92 8.70 -13.61
CA HIS A 175 7.87 8.44 -12.62
C HIS A 175 6.91 9.63 -12.52
N HIS A 176 5.61 9.36 -12.45
CA HIS A 176 4.58 10.38 -12.26
C HIS A 176 3.52 9.90 -11.25
N GLY A 177 3.46 10.51 -10.07
CA GLY A 177 2.38 10.26 -9.12
C GLY A 177 1.13 11.07 -9.46
N ARG A 178 -0.06 10.46 -9.40
CA ARG A 178 -1.33 11.22 -9.39
C ARG A 178 -2.02 10.98 -8.06
N GLY A 179 -2.14 12.04 -7.27
CA GLY A 179 -2.96 12.09 -6.06
C GLY A 179 -4.37 12.61 -6.38
N TYR A 180 -5.38 12.03 -5.74
CA TYR A 180 -6.74 12.55 -5.77
C TYR A 180 -7.04 13.20 -4.42
N ARG A 181 -7.38 14.50 -4.42
CA ARG A 181 -8.04 15.18 -3.29
C ARG A 181 -9.52 15.23 -3.64
N TRP A 182 -10.32 14.40 -2.98
CA TRP A 182 -11.78 14.46 -3.05
C TRP A 182 -12.31 15.23 -1.85
#